data_AF-R9KP83-F1
#
_entry.id   AF-R9KP83-F1
#
_cell.length_a   1.000
_cell.length_b   1.000
_cell.length_c   1.000
_cell.angle_alpha   90.00
_cell.angle_beta   90.00
_cell.angle_gamma   90.00
#
_symmetry.space_group_name_H-M   'P 1'
#
loop_
_entity.id
_entity.type
_entity.pdbx_description
1 polymer ?
#
loop_
_entity_poly.entity_id
_entity_poly.type
_entity_poly.pdbx_seq_one_letter_code
_entity_poly.pdbx_strand_id
1 'polypeptide(L)'
;MEIKRNGNNVNVYDGKRLILHLDKNNGIYTAVNDHVRVSARIEKLDEKRTKFSEVSLKKMNSKGKMVKNTTQKWIREYTSWLEYICEQYGLI
;
A
#
# COMPACT_ATOMS: atom_id res chain seq x y z
N MET A 1 -0.23 -7.69 16.54
CA MET A 1 0.38 -7.19 15.30
C MET A 1 1.78 -7.76 15.17
N GLU A 2 2.20 -8.15 13.96
CA GLU A 2 3.49 -8.81 13.71
C GLU A 2 4.19 -8.17 12.50
N ILE A 3 5.49 -7.86 12.62
CA ILE A 3 6.31 -7.34 11.52
C ILE A 3 7.32 -8.43 11.12
N LYS A 4 7.27 -8.86 9.86
CA LYS A 4 8.22 -9.84 9.28
C LYS A 4 9.12 -9.16 8.26
N ARG A 5 10.42 -9.42 8.36
CA ARG A 5 11.43 -8.91 7.42
C ARG A 5 12.01 -10.09 6.65
N ASN A 6 11.79 -10.12 5.34
CA ASN A 6 12.26 -11.18 4.45
C ASN A 6 13.17 -10.56 3.39
N GLY A 7 14.48 -10.58 3.63
CA GLY A 7 15.45 -9.87 2.80
C GLY A 7 15.13 -8.37 2.77
N ASN A 8 14.90 -7.82 1.56
CA ASN A 8 14.58 -6.41 1.36
C ASN A 8 13.09 -6.09 1.51
N ASN A 9 12.26 -7.09 1.82
CA ASN A 9 10.83 -6.90 1.99
C ASN A 9 10.46 -6.78 3.46
N VAL A 10 9.50 -5.88 3.75
CA VAL A 10 8.88 -5.76 5.08
C VAL A 10 7.39 -6.02 4.94
N ASN A 11 6.87 -6.95 5.74
CA ASN A 11 5.46 -7.28 5.79
C ASN A 11 4.92 -6.96 7.19
N VAL A 12 3.83 -6.21 7.25
CA VAL A 12 3.10 -5.93 8.48
C VAL A 12 1.81 -6.73 8.47
N TYR A 13 1.58 -7.48 9.55
CA TYR A 13 0.41 -8.32 9.73
C TYR A 13 -0.42 -7.87 10.93
N ASP A 14 -1.74 -7.86 10.73
CA ASP A 14 -2.71 -7.84 11.82
C ASP A 14 -3.33 -9.24 11.99
N GLY A 15 -2.92 -9.93 13.05
CA GLY A 15 -3.17 -11.37 13.20
C GLY A 15 -2.56 -12.15 12.03
N LYS A 16 -3.41 -12.86 11.26
CA LYS A 16 -3.00 -13.61 10.06
C LYS A 16 -3.08 -12.79 8.76
N ARG A 17 -3.57 -11.55 8.83
CA ARG A 17 -3.86 -10.72 7.67
C ARG A 17 -2.68 -9.82 7.33
N LEU A 18 -2.18 -9.90 6.11
CA LEU A 18 -1.23 -8.92 5.59
C LEU A 18 -1.97 -7.59 5.38
N ILE A 19 -1.49 -6.53 6.03
CA ILE A 19 -2.08 -5.19 5.90
C ILE A 19 -1.18 -4.25 5.10
N LEU A 20 0.13 -4.45 5.16
CA LEU A 20 1.11 -3.65 4.44
C LEU A 20 2.29 -4.51 4.00
N HIS A 21 2.67 -4.37 2.74
CA HIS A 21 3.87 -4.96 2.16
C HIS A 21 4.73 -3.85 1.57
N LEU A 22 6.02 -3.87 1.91
CA LEU A 22 7.03 -2.96 1.41
C LEU A 22 8.06 -3.78 0.63
N ASP A 23 8.28 -3.39 -0.61
CA ASP A 23 9.44 -3.80 -1.41
C ASP A 23 10.43 -2.64 -1.41
N LYS A 24 11.47 -2.74 -0.57
CA LYS A 24 12.46 -1.66 -0.43
C LYS A 24 13.36 -1.48 -1.65
N ASN A 25 13.51 -2.49 -2.51
CA ASN A 25 14.35 -2.36 -3.71
C ASN A 25 13.72 -1.41 -4.72
N ASN A 26 12.41 -1.54 -4.90
CA ASN A 26 11.65 -0.76 -5.87
C ASN A 26 10.93 0.44 -5.25
N GLY A 27 11.01 0.59 -3.93
CA GLY A 27 10.27 1.59 -3.17
C GLY A 27 8.75 1.41 -3.30
N ILE A 28 8.27 0.17 -3.47
CA ILE A 28 6.84 -0.10 -3.69
C ILE A 28 6.18 -0.47 -2.37
N TYR A 29 5.13 0.27 -2.03
CA TYR A 29 4.34 0.08 -0.83
C TYR A 29 2.95 -0.38 -1.23
N THR A 30 2.46 -1.43 -0.58
CA THR A 30 1.20 -2.07 -0.92
C THR A 30 0.36 -2.27 0.34
N ALA A 31 -0.73 -1.54 0.46
CA ALA A 31 -1.74 -1.77 1.50
C ALA A 31 -2.83 -2.72 0.98
N VAL A 32 -3.26 -3.63 1.85
CA VAL A 32 -4.22 -4.69 1.51
C VAL A 32 -5.32 -4.76 2.55
N ASN A 33 -6.56 -4.76 2.08
CA ASN A 33 -7.72 -5.18 2.86
C ASN A 33 -8.57 -6.19 2.06
N ASP A 34 -9.76 -6.54 2.58
CA ASP A 34 -10.56 -7.66 2.05
C ASP A 34 -11.13 -7.34 0.68
N HIS A 35 -11.22 -6.06 0.34
CA HIS A 35 -11.87 -5.58 -0.88
C HIS A 35 -10.95 -4.74 -1.76
N VAL A 36 -9.75 -4.40 -1.29
CA VAL A 36 -8.88 -3.40 -1.90
C VAL A 36 -7.41 -3.81 -1.76
N ARG A 37 -6.67 -3.61 -2.84
CA ARG A 37 -5.22 -3.59 -2.84
C ARG A 37 -4.78 -2.34 -3.55
N VAL A 38 -4.05 -1.48 -2.85
CA VAL A 38 -3.44 -0.28 -3.43
C VAL A 38 -1.93 -0.43 -3.32
N SER A 39 -1.25 -0.22 -4.43
CA SER A 39 0.20 -0.24 -4.52
C SER A 39 0.66 1.11 -5.09
N ALA A 40 1.71 1.69 -4.54
CA ALA A 40 2.34 2.89 -5.08
C ALA A 40 3.85 2.81 -4.90
N ARG A 41 4.60 3.41 -5.83
CA ARG A 41 5.99 3.73 -5.59
C ARG A 41 6.04 4.96 -4.69
N ILE A 42 6.84 4.89 -3.64
CA ILE A 42 7.06 5.97 -2.70
C ILE A 42 8.46 6.53 -2.96
N GLU A 43 8.49 7.79 -3.38
CA GLU A 43 9.71 8.57 -3.60
C GLU A 43 9.83 9.61 -2.50
N LYS A 44 10.91 9.55 -1.72
CA LYS A 44 11.21 10.59 -0.73
C LYS A 44 11.75 11.82 -1.46
N LEU A 45 11.04 12.94 -1.37
CA LEU A 45 11.45 14.21 -2.01
C LEU A 45 12.43 14.98 -1.11
N ASP A 46 12.15 15.00 0.19
CA ASP A 46 13.04 15.53 1.23
C ASP A 46 12.68 14.92 2.60
N GLU A 47 13.22 15.47 3.69
CA GLU A 47 12.99 14.98 5.05
C GLU A 47 11.52 14.96 5.48
N LYS A 48 10.67 15.80 4.88
CA LYS A 48 9.26 16.00 5.28
C LYS A 48 8.26 15.70 4.17
N ARG A 49 8.71 15.54 2.93
CA ARG A 49 7.84 15.36 1.77
C ARG A 49 8.10 14.02 1.09
N THR A 50 7.01 13.31 0.89
CA THR A 50 6.97 12.03 0.21
C THR A 50 6.00 12.11 -0.94
N LYS A 51 6.35 11.52 -2.09
CA LYS A 51 5.53 11.47 -3.28
C LYS A 51 5.12 10.04 -3.57
N PHE A 52 3.83 9.84 -3.80
CA PHE A 52 3.27 8.59 -4.28
C PHE A 52 3.15 8.65 -5.80
N SER A 53 3.91 7.81 -6.50
CA SER A 53 3.91 7.67 -7.95
C SER A 53 3.49 6.26 -8.37
N GLU A 54 3.18 6.07 -9.65
CA GLU A 54 2.85 4.76 -10.23
C GLU A 54 1.72 4.00 -9.49
N VAL A 55 0.70 4.72 -9.03
CA VAL A 55 -0.39 4.15 -8.23
C VAL A 55 -1.18 3.12 -9.03
N SER A 56 -1.28 1.92 -8.47
CA SER A 56 -2.07 0.80 -8.99
C SER A 56 -3.10 0.38 -7.95
N LEU A 57 -4.37 0.53 -8.31
CA LEU A 57 -5.49 0.14 -7.47
C LEU A 57 -6.17 -1.10 -8.05
N LYS A 58 -6.42 -2.09 -7.18
CA LYS A 58 -7.33 -3.20 -7.45
C LYS A 58 -8.45 -3.20 -6.42
N LYS A 59 -9.69 -3.38 -6.86
CA LYS A 59 -10.87 -3.55 -5.99
C LYS A 59 -11.56 -4.88 -6.29
N MET A 60 -12.16 -5.47 -5.29
CA MET A 60 -13.01 -6.64 -5.44
C MET A 60 -14.29 -6.24 -6.19
N ASN A 61 -14.63 -6.98 -7.24
CA ASN A 61 -15.90 -6.82 -7.93
C ASN A 61 -17.00 -7.70 -7.29
N SER A 62 -18.24 -7.58 -7.78
CA SER A 62 -19.38 -8.39 -7.32
C SER A 62 -19.20 -9.90 -7.50
N LYS A 63 -18.21 -10.35 -8.28
CA LYS A 63 -17.87 -11.77 -8.48
C LYS A 63 -16.75 -12.23 -7.53
N GLY A 64 -16.37 -11.43 -6.54
CA GLY A 64 -15.29 -11.74 -5.60
C GLY A 64 -13.88 -11.67 -6.21
N LYS A 65 -13.71 -11.12 -7.42
CA LYS A 65 -12.41 -11.03 -8.10
C LYS A 65 -11.78 -9.66 -7.90
N MET A 66 -10.50 -9.64 -7.54
CA MET A 66 -9.68 -8.42 -7.50
C MET A 66 -9.35 -7.95 -8.92
N VAL A 67 -9.97 -6.85 -9.35
CA VAL A 67 -9.81 -6.28 -10.68
C VAL A 67 -9.18 -4.89 -10.62
N LYS A 68 -8.41 -4.52 -11.64
CA LYS A 68 -7.83 -3.17 -11.75
C LYS A 68 -8.95 -2.12 -11.74
N ASN A 69 -8.80 -1.10 -10.91
CA ASN A 69 -9.69 0.05 -10.87
C ASN A 69 -8.92 1.29 -11.32
N THR A 70 -9.48 2.01 -12.30
CA THR A 70 -8.89 3.21 -12.89
C THR A 70 -9.65 4.49 -12.55
N THR A 71 -10.69 4.40 -11.71
CA THR A 71 -11.48 5.56 -11.31
C THR A 71 -10.67 6.48 -10.41
N GLN A 72 -10.45 7.73 -10.86
CA GLN A 72 -9.61 8.70 -10.14
C GLN A 72 -10.05 8.96 -8.70
N LYS A 73 -11.37 9.02 -8.43
CA LYS A 73 -11.90 9.18 -7.07
C LYS A 73 -11.37 8.09 -6.13
N TRP A 74 -11.48 6.83 -6.55
CA TRP A 74 -11.03 5.69 -5.75
C TRP A 74 -9.51 5.63 -5.63
N ILE A 75 -8.79 5.94 -6.72
CA ILE A 75 -7.33 6.02 -6.68
C ILE A 75 -6.89 7.03 -5.62
N ARG A 76 -7.44 8.25 -5.63
CA ARG A 76 -7.09 9.28 -4.66
C ARG A 76 -7.38 8.83 -3.22
N GLU A 77 -8.58 8.31 -2.98
CA GLU A 77 -9.00 7.83 -1.66
C GLU A 77 -8.06 6.75 -1.11
N TYR A 78 -7.75 5.74 -1.92
CA TYR A 78 -6.91 4.63 -1.45
C TYR A 78 -5.41 4.96 -1.44
N THR A 79 -4.94 5.94 -2.23
CA THR A 79 -3.59 6.49 -2.04
C THR A 79 -3.48 7.19 -0.67
N SER A 80 -4.45 8.02 -0.28
CA SER A 80 -4.46 8.62 1.06
C SER A 80 -4.57 7.59 2.18
N TRP A 81 -5.30 6.50 1.95
CA TRP A 81 -5.32 5.38 2.89
C TRP A 81 -3.96 4.67 3.02
N LEU A 82 -3.25 4.46 1.90
CA LEU A 82 -1.90 3.91 1.91
C LEU A 82 -0.93 4.83 2.67
N GLU A 83 -1.01 6.14 2.43
CA GLU A 83 -0.23 7.15 3.13
C GLU A 83 -0.47 7.11 4.64
N TYR A 84 -1.73 7.15 5.07
CA TYR A 84 -2.11 7.00 6.47
C TYR A 84 -1.52 5.72 7.10
N ILE A 85 -1.64 4.58 6.42
CA ILE A 85 -1.04 3.33 6.89
C ILE A 85 0.48 3.45 7.04
N CYS A 86 1.17 4.07 6.08
CA CYS A 86 2.62 4.24 6.15
C CYS A 86 3.03 5.13 7.33
N GLU A 87 2.29 6.20 7.61
CA GLU A 87 2.50 7.07 8.79
C GLU A 87 2.30 6.32 10.11
N GLN A 88 1.22 5.53 10.23
CA GLN A 88 0.94 4.75 11.43
C GLN A 88 2.07 3.79 11.79
N TYR A 89 2.87 3.36 10.81
CA TYR A 89 4.00 2.46 11.00
C TYR A 89 5.38 3.16 10.95
N GLY A 90 5.42 4.49 10.92
CA GLY A 90 6.67 5.27 10.90
C GLY A 90 7.55 4.97 9.68
N LEU A 91 6.91 4.69 8.54
CA LEU A 91 7.60 4.31 7.30
C LEU A 91 7.86 5.50 6.37
N ILE A 92 7.13 6.59 6.58
CA ILE A 92 7.28 7.88 5.92
C ILE A 92 7.18 9.00 6.95
#